data_AF-A0A432H7Q0-F1
#
_entry.id   AF-A0A432H7Q0-F1
#
_cell.length_a   1.000
_cell.length_b   1.000
_cell.length_c   1.000
_cell.angle_alpha   90.00
_cell.angle_beta   90.00
_cell.angle_gamma   90.00
#
_symmetry.space_group_name_H-M   'P 1'
#
loop_
_entity.id
_entity.type
_entity.pdbx_description
1 polymer ?
#
loop_
_entity_poly.entity_id
_entity_poly.type
_entity_poly.pdbx_seq_one_letter_code
_entity_poly.pdbx_strand_id
1 'polypeptide(L)'
;MGLISFAPLAAMADEKETLRIILTGDLYELPADKGRGGYAKLASVVQKEKAGSKHSIFVHAGDAYSPSLLSSMDKGKSAVEMLNAVGVDYMVLGNHEWDFGPEILRERVWQSNFPVLASNARDKDGLPIDGTVRTAMINVGPFRVGIMGLITQNTKDISSPGTDEFLPVMDTAATLAKELRGQGANLIVALAHLDFVED
;
A
#
# COMPACT_ATOMS: atom_id res chain seq x y z
N MET A 1 18.34 -29.82 -25.18
CA MET A 1 19.28 -28.68 -25.16
C MET A 1 18.47 -27.42 -25.42
N GLY A 2 18.07 -26.71 -24.36
CA GLY A 2 17.33 -25.45 -24.49
C GLY A 2 18.31 -24.29 -24.45
N LEU A 3 18.26 -23.41 -25.45
CA LEU A 3 19.06 -22.20 -25.49
C LEU A 3 18.59 -21.26 -24.36
N ILE A 4 19.45 -20.99 -23.38
CA ILE A 4 19.28 -19.87 -22.46
C ILE A 4 19.98 -18.68 -23.12
N SER A 5 19.19 -17.74 -23.63
CA SER A 5 19.70 -16.46 -24.13
C SER A 5 19.85 -15.51 -22.95
N PHE A 6 21.10 -15.17 -22.60
CA PHE A 6 21.38 -14.01 -21.76
C PHE A 6 21.43 -12.79 -22.68
N ALA A 7 20.38 -11.98 -22.67
CA ALA A 7 20.47 -10.65 -23.24
C ALA A 7 21.52 -9.86 -22.43
N PRO A 8 22.53 -9.25 -23.08
CA PRO A 8 23.57 -8.53 -22.37
C PRO A 8 22.95 -7.31 -21.66
N LEU A 9 23.38 -7.09 -20.41
CA LEU A 9 22.98 -5.96 -19.54
C LEU A 9 23.09 -4.58 -20.24
N ALA A 10 23.93 -4.48 -21.26
CA ALA A 10 24.15 -3.28 -22.06
C ALA A 10 22.93 -2.85 -22.91
N ALA A 11 22.03 -3.76 -23.27
CA ALA A 11 20.86 -3.44 -24.09
C ALA A 11 19.77 -2.64 -23.34
N MET A 12 19.76 -2.70 -22.00
CA MET A 12 18.79 -2.00 -21.15
C MET A 12 19.12 -0.52 -20.92
N ALA A 13 20.33 -0.05 -21.31
CA ALA A 13 20.82 1.27 -20.93
C ALA A 13 20.08 2.44 -21.63
N ASP A 14 19.41 2.18 -22.76
CA ASP A 14 18.67 3.18 -23.53
C ASP A 14 17.14 2.99 -23.49
N GLU A 15 16.64 1.92 -22.86
CA GLU A 15 15.19 1.70 -22.69
C GLU A 15 14.65 2.65 -21.61
N LYS A 16 13.55 3.34 -21.91
CA LYS A 16 12.88 4.25 -20.97
C LYS A 16 11.42 3.88 -20.88
N GLU A 17 10.95 3.70 -19.67
CA GLU A 17 9.53 3.52 -19.38
C GLU A 17 9.10 4.46 -18.26
N THR A 18 7.80 4.76 -18.25
CA THR A 18 7.19 5.63 -17.24
C THR A 18 6.19 4.83 -16.42
N LEU A 19 6.40 4.77 -15.11
CA LEU A 19 5.39 4.34 -14.15
C LEU A 19 4.68 5.57 -13.58
N ARG A 20 3.36 5.64 -13.72
CA ARG A 20 2.52 6.63 -13.05
C ARG A 20 1.97 6.07 -11.75
N ILE A 21 2.25 6.74 -10.63
CA ILE A 21 1.67 6.41 -9.32
C ILE A 21 0.67 7.48 -8.97
N ILE A 22 -0.61 7.10 -8.88
CA ILE A 22 -1.70 7.95 -8.39
C ILE A 22 -1.85 7.60 -6.92
N LEU A 23 -1.69 8.56 -6.02
CA LEU A 23 -1.66 8.31 -4.58
C LEU A 23 -2.78 9.10 -3.88
N THR A 24 -3.47 8.43 -2.99
CA THR A 24 -4.29 9.02 -1.92
C THR A 24 -3.88 8.46 -0.58
N GLY A 25 -4.26 9.11 0.51
CA GLY A 25 -4.07 8.67 1.90
C GLY A 25 -5.00 9.49 2.78
N ASP A 26 -5.21 9.06 4.02
CA ASP A 26 -5.93 9.84 5.04
C ASP A 26 -7.32 10.30 4.58
N LEU A 27 -8.04 9.37 3.92
CA LEU A 27 -9.34 9.65 3.29
C LEU A 27 -10.49 9.06 4.12
N TYR A 28 -10.87 9.81 5.16
CA TYR A 28 -11.85 9.37 6.14
C TYR A 28 -13.31 9.62 5.74
N GLU A 29 -13.54 10.68 4.95
CA GLU A 29 -14.88 11.09 4.54
C GLU A 29 -15.24 10.50 3.17
N LEU A 30 -16.32 9.72 3.14
CA LEU A 30 -16.81 9.11 1.89
C LEU A 30 -17.45 10.13 0.92
N PRO A 31 -18.34 11.05 1.38
CA PRO A 31 -18.97 12.01 0.49
C PRO A 31 -18.04 13.19 0.19
N ALA A 32 -18.42 13.97 -0.82
CA ALA A 32 -17.77 15.26 -1.08
C ALA A 32 -18.23 16.31 -0.07
N ASP A 33 -17.31 17.14 0.41
CA ASP A 33 -17.63 18.37 1.15
C ASP A 33 -17.56 19.57 0.21
N LYS A 34 -18.66 20.30 0.06
CA LYS A 34 -18.78 21.48 -0.81
C LYS A 34 -18.20 21.27 -2.23
N GLY A 35 -18.41 20.08 -2.80
CA GLY A 35 -17.94 19.70 -4.14
C GLY A 35 -16.46 19.31 -4.23
N ARG A 36 -15.76 19.18 -3.10
CA ARG A 36 -14.36 18.74 -2.99
C ARG A 36 -14.31 17.35 -2.37
N GLY A 37 -13.37 16.52 -2.85
CA GLY A 37 -13.21 15.14 -2.38
C GLY A 37 -14.35 14.21 -2.78
N GLY A 38 -14.51 13.15 -2.01
CA GLY A 38 -15.49 12.08 -2.20
C GLY A 38 -15.04 11.00 -3.18
N TYR A 39 -15.41 9.75 -2.88
CA TYR A 39 -14.93 8.57 -3.62
C TYR A 39 -15.43 8.53 -5.08
N ALA A 40 -16.61 9.07 -5.39
CA ALA A 40 -17.11 9.17 -6.77
C ALA A 40 -16.23 10.09 -7.65
N LYS A 41 -15.78 11.22 -7.09
CA LYS A 41 -14.87 12.14 -7.79
C LYS A 41 -13.48 11.52 -7.88
N LEU A 42 -13.03 10.85 -6.82
CA LEU A 42 -11.78 10.10 -6.82
C LEU A 42 -11.76 9.05 -7.95
N ALA A 43 -12.80 8.22 -8.08
CA ALA A 43 -12.93 7.25 -9.17
C ALA A 43 -12.79 7.90 -10.55
N SER A 44 -13.44 9.04 -10.76
CA SER A 44 -13.35 9.79 -12.02
C SER A 44 -11.94 10.31 -12.29
N VAL A 45 -11.24 10.83 -11.26
CA VAL A 45 -9.86 11.29 -11.37
C VAL A 45 -8.92 10.12 -11.64
N VAL A 46 -9.03 9.03 -10.89
CA VAL A 46 -8.21 7.81 -11.09
C VAL A 46 -8.38 7.29 -12.51
N GLN A 47 -9.61 7.16 -13.01
CA GLN A 47 -9.88 6.72 -14.38
C GLN A 47 -9.22 7.65 -15.41
N LYS A 48 -9.33 8.97 -15.23
CA LYS A 48 -8.73 9.97 -16.11
C LYS A 48 -7.20 9.92 -16.08
N GLU A 49 -6.60 9.78 -14.91
CA GLU A 49 -5.13 9.73 -14.75
C GLU A 49 -4.54 8.40 -15.23
N LYS A 50 -5.29 7.30 -15.16
CA LYS A 50 -4.91 6.03 -15.77
C LYS A 50 -5.05 6.06 -17.30
N ALA A 51 -5.97 6.87 -17.85
CA ALA A 51 -6.20 6.94 -19.29
C ALA A 51 -4.93 7.35 -20.07
N GLY A 52 -4.54 6.53 -21.04
CA GLY A 52 -3.37 6.76 -21.88
C GLY A 52 -2.02 6.41 -21.23
N SER A 53 -2.00 6.02 -19.95
CA SER A 53 -0.78 5.47 -19.32
C SER A 53 -0.64 3.98 -19.65
N LYS A 54 0.55 3.56 -20.08
CA LYS A 54 0.87 2.13 -20.27
C LYS A 54 1.06 1.40 -18.94
N HIS A 55 1.67 2.09 -17.97
CA HIS A 55 1.96 1.58 -16.65
C HIS A 55 1.48 2.60 -15.62
N SER A 56 0.40 2.29 -14.93
CA SER A 56 -0.13 3.14 -13.87
C SER A 56 -0.71 2.29 -12.76
N ILE A 57 -0.45 2.71 -11.53
CA ILE A 57 -1.06 2.14 -10.33
C ILE A 57 -1.73 3.25 -9.54
N PHE A 58 -2.87 2.94 -8.94
CA PHE A 58 -3.55 3.74 -7.94
C PHE A 58 -3.32 3.10 -6.57
N VAL A 59 -2.72 3.86 -5.65
CA VAL A 59 -2.33 3.37 -4.34
C VAL A 59 -2.95 4.19 -3.22
N HIS A 60 -3.24 3.54 -2.09
CA HIS A 60 -3.68 4.18 -0.87
C HIS A 60 -2.60 4.10 0.22
N ALA A 61 -2.20 5.24 0.77
CA ALA A 61 -1.13 5.38 1.73
C ALA A 61 -1.61 5.17 3.19
N GLY A 62 -2.57 4.27 3.43
CA GLY A 62 -3.13 4.03 4.77
C GLY A 62 -4.15 5.05 5.23
N ASP A 63 -4.68 4.82 6.42
CA ASP A 63 -5.64 5.66 7.12
C ASP A 63 -6.95 5.86 6.33
N ALA A 64 -7.60 4.73 6.04
CA ALA A 64 -8.89 4.68 5.36
C ALA A 64 -10.04 4.21 6.26
N TYR A 65 -9.76 3.37 7.26
CA TYR A 65 -10.83 2.71 8.04
C TYR A 65 -11.44 3.64 9.09
N SER A 66 -10.67 4.61 9.58
CA SER A 66 -10.99 5.50 10.69
C SER A 66 -10.12 6.77 10.58
N PRO A 67 -10.49 7.92 11.16
CA PRO A 67 -11.72 8.19 11.91
C PRO A 67 -12.78 8.93 11.10
N SER A 68 -14.00 8.40 11.10
CA SER A 68 -15.18 9.12 10.61
C SER A 68 -16.41 8.78 11.44
N LEU A 69 -17.46 9.60 11.32
CA LEU A 69 -18.75 9.28 11.96
C LEU A 69 -19.26 7.91 11.49
N LEU A 70 -19.11 7.60 10.20
CA LEU A 70 -19.53 6.32 9.65
C LEU A 70 -18.66 5.16 10.18
N SER A 71 -17.35 5.34 10.28
CA SER A 71 -16.46 4.30 10.81
C SER A 71 -16.79 3.94 12.26
N SER A 72 -17.31 4.88 13.05
CA SER A 72 -17.79 4.56 14.41
C SER A 72 -18.93 3.52 14.42
N MET A 73 -19.74 3.47 13.35
CA MET A 73 -20.89 2.58 13.19
C MET A 73 -20.53 1.27 12.48
N ASP A 74 -19.76 1.33 11.39
CA ASP A 74 -19.51 0.18 10.51
C ASP A 74 -18.08 -0.38 10.60
N LYS A 75 -17.22 0.28 11.38
CA LYS A 75 -15.82 -0.08 11.60
C LYS A 75 -15.00 -0.14 10.31
N GLY A 76 -15.20 0.83 9.42
CA GLY A 76 -14.43 0.98 8.18
C GLY A 76 -14.91 0.12 7.01
N LYS A 77 -16.04 -0.59 7.16
CA LYS A 77 -16.58 -1.48 6.13
C LYS A 77 -16.89 -0.72 4.83
N SER A 78 -17.61 0.39 4.92
CA SER A 78 -17.95 1.18 3.74
C SER A 78 -16.72 1.82 3.10
N ALA A 79 -15.66 2.14 3.85
CA ALA A 79 -14.40 2.62 3.28
C ALA A 79 -13.76 1.53 2.39
N VAL A 80 -13.69 0.28 2.87
CA VAL A 80 -13.20 -0.86 2.07
C VAL A 80 -14.07 -1.06 0.82
N GLU A 81 -15.40 -1.03 0.95
CA GLU A 81 -16.32 -1.15 -0.19
C GLU A 81 -16.07 -0.05 -1.24
N MET A 82 -15.81 1.19 -0.81
CA MET A 82 -15.52 2.29 -1.73
C MET A 82 -14.13 2.16 -2.37
N LEU A 83 -13.09 1.76 -1.63
CA LEU A 83 -11.75 1.50 -2.19
C LEU A 83 -11.79 0.37 -3.23
N ASN A 84 -12.53 -0.70 -2.95
CA ASN A 84 -12.80 -1.77 -3.90
C ASN A 84 -13.48 -1.25 -5.17
N ALA A 85 -14.48 -0.38 -5.03
CA ALA A 85 -15.21 0.20 -6.16
C ALA A 85 -14.37 1.17 -7.00
N VAL A 86 -13.48 1.95 -6.38
CA VAL A 86 -12.55 2.86 -7.08
C VAL A 86 -11.47 2.08 -7.84
N GLY A 87 -11.08 0.90 -7.37
CA GLY A 87 -10.07 0.05 -8.00
C GLY A 87 -8.65 0.42 -7.58
N VAL A 88 -8.38 0.39 -6.27
CA VAL A 88 -7.04 0.45 -5.68
C VAL A 88 -6.21 -0.75 -6.17
N ASP A 89 -4.96 -0.50 -6.54
CA ASP A 89 -4.01 -1.55 -6.92
C ASP A 89 -3.19 -2.02 -5.71
N TYR A 90 -2.85 -1.13 -4.78
CA TYR A 90 -2.15 -1.45 -3.53
C TYR A 90 -2.52 -0.48 -2.41
N MET A 91 -2.62 -0.96 -1.18
CA MET A 91 -2.73 -0.11 0.01
C MET A 91 -1.66 -0.48 1.02
N VAL A 92 -1.03 0.48 1.68
CA VAL A 92 -0.30 0.21 2.94
C VAL A 92 -1.25 0.46 4.11
N LEU A 93 -1.14 -0.32 5.20
CA LEU A 93 -1.88 -0.01 6.43
C LEU A 93 -1.28 1.25 7.09
N GLY A 94 -2.13 2.14 7.59
CA GLY A 94 -1.79 3.24 8.49
C GLY A 94 -2.13 2.90 9.94
N ASN A 95 -1.93 3.85 10.85
CA ASN A 95 -2.24 3.62 12.26
C ASN A 95 -3.73 3.43 12.51
N HIS A 96 -4.60 4.15 11.80
CA HIS A 96 -6.04 4.13 12.07
C HIS A 96 -6.74 2.87 11.57
N GLU A 97 -6.05 2.00 10.83
CA GLU A 97 -6.54 0.66 10.53
C GLU A 97 -6.71 -0.20 11.80
N TRP A 98 -5.93 0.06 12.87
CA TRP A 98 -5.99 -0.68 14.14
C TRP A 98 -6.97 -0.08 15.16
N ASP A 99 -7.68 1.01 14.87
CA ASP A 99 -8.50 1.72 15.87
C ASP A 99 -9.61 0.85 16.48
N PHE A 100 -10.09 -0.12 15.70
CA PHE A 100 -11.15 -1.05 16.10
C PHE A 100 -10.61 -2.42 16.51
N GLY A 101 -9.30 -2.54 16.69
CA GLY A 101 -8.64 -3.75 17.13
C GLY A 101 -8.13 -4.64 15.97
N PRO A 102 -7.20 -5.56 16.29
CA PRO A 102 -6.54 -6.44 15.33
C PRO A 102 -7.50 -7.37 14.58
N GLU A 103 -8.61 -7.77 15.19
CA GLU A 103 -9.61 -8.67 14.58
C GLU A 103 -10.37 -7.97 13.46
N ILE A 104 -10.85 -6.74 13.72
CA ILE A 104 -11.58 -5.95 12.72
C ILE A 104 -10.66 -5.57 11.57
N LEU A 105 -9.42 -5.17 11.86
CA LEU A 105 -8.42 -4.89 10.83
C LEU A 105 -8.29 -6.07 9.85
N ARG A 106 -8.08 -7.28 10.38
CA ARG A 106 -7.92 -8.49 9.56
C ARG A 106 -9.19 -8.77 8.74
N GLU A 107 -10.37 -8.58 9.32
CA GLU A 107 -11.64 -8.69 8.57
C GLU A 107 -11.68 -7.72 7.37
N ARG A 108 -11.28 -6.47 7.57
CA ARG A 108 -11.25 -5.44 6.52
C ARG A 108 -10.20 -5.72 5.45
N VAL A 109 -9.02 -6.21 5.84
CA VAL A 109 -7.98 -6.68 4.90
C VAL A 109 -8.53 -7.79 4.02
N TRP A 110 -9.21 -8.80 4.59
CA TRP A 110 -9.81 -9.88 3.82
C TRP A 110 -11.00 -9.46 2.95
N GLN A 111 -11.63 -8.32 3.24
CA GLN A 111 -12.68 -7.72 2.40
C GLN A 111 -12.12 -6.87 1.26
N SER A 112 -10.83 -6.52 1.28
CA SER A 112 -10.17 -5.79 0.20
C SER A 112 -9.93 -6.72 -1.01
N ASN A 113 -10.29 -6.25 -2.19
CA ASN A 113 -10.05 -6.96 -3.47
C ASN A 113 -8.67 -6.66 -4.07
N PHE A 114 -7.78 -6.07 -3.28
CA PHE A 114 -6.44 -5.64 -3.66
C PHE A 114 -5.44 -6.01 -2.57
N PRO A 115 -4.15 -6.15 -2.91
CA PRO A 115 -3.12 -6.42 -1.91
C PRO A 115 -2.96 -5.27 -0.91
N VAL A 116 -2.99 -5.61 0.37
CA VAL A 116 -2.71 -4.70 1.49
C VAL A 116 -1.31 -5.01 2.03
N LEU A 117 -0.44 -4.02 2.08
CA LEU A 117 0.95 -4.14 2.51
C LEU A 117 1.13 -3.79 3.98
N ALA A 118 1.90 -4.63 4.67
CA ALA A 118 2.34 -4.41 6.04
C ALA A 118 3.74 -5.01 6.22
N SER A 119 4.76 -4.30 5.76
CA SER A 119 6.13 -4.83 5.67
C SER A 119 6.86 -4.92 7.00
N ASN A 120 6.54 -4.02 7.94
CA ASN A 120 7.16 -3.93 9.25
C ASN A 120 6.19 -4.23 10.40
N ALA A 121 4.98 -4.74 10.14
CA ALA A 121 4.07 -5.20 11.18
C ALA A 121 4.02 -6.73 11.26
N ARG A 122 3.88 -7.26 12.48
CA ARG A 122 3.77 -8.69 12.75
C ARG A 122 2.81 -8.96 13.89
N ASP A 123 2.21 -10.15 13.91
CA ASP A 123 1.37 -10.59 15.02
C ASP A 123 2.20 -11.08 16.22
N LYS A 124 1.50 -11.51 17.27
CA LYS A 124 2.10 -12.04 18.51
C LYS A 124 3.02 -13.24 18.32
N ASP A 125 2.87 -13.99 17.24
CA ASP A 125 3.68 -15.18 16.93
C ASP A 125 4.86 -14.81 16.02
N GLY A 126 5.01 -13.53 15.69
CA GLY A 126 6.04 -13.00 14.80
C GLY A 126 5.73 -13.23 13.32
N LEU A 127 4.51 -13.62 12.97
CA LEU A 127 4.06 -13.83 11.59
C LEU A 127 3.57 -12.52 10.98
N PRO A 128 3.55 -12.39 9.63
CA PRO A 128 2.90 -11.26 8.98
C PRO A 128 1.45 -11.11 9.44
N ILE A 129 0.95 -9.87 9.47
CA ILE A 129 -0.46 -9.61 9.76
C ILE A 129 -1.33 -10.38 8.76
N ASP A 130 -2.31 -11.14 9.27
CA ASP A 130 -3.11 -12.03 8.44
C ASP A 130 -3.81 -11.28 7.29
N GLY A 131 -3.79 -11.91 6.10
CA GLY A 131 -4.29 -11.32 4.85
C GLY A 131 -3.38 -10.28 4.17
N THR A 132 -2.33 -9.79 4.84
CA THR A 132 -1.42 -8.79 4.25
C THR A 132 -0.31 -9.44 3.42
N VAL A 133 0.29 -8.64 2.53
CA VAL A 133 1.52 -9.01 1.80
C VAL A 133 2.71 -8.21 2.32
N ARG A 134 3.85 -8.87 2.47
CA ARG A 134 5.06 -8.21 2.99
C ARG A 134 5.67 -7.25 1.96
N THR A 135 5.67 -7.59 0.67
CA THR A 135 6.19 -6.77 -0.43
C THR A 135 5.49 -7.16 -1.73
N ALA A 136 5.52 -6.29 -2.75
CA ALA A 136 5.08 -6.60 -4.10
C ALA A 136 6.16 -6.32 -5.14
N MET A 137 6.00 -6.89 -6.34
CA MET A 137 6.88 -6.66 -7.49
C MET A 137 6.01 -6.48 -8.74
N ILE A 138 6.20 -5.39 -9.46
CA ILE A 138 5.49 -5.12 -10.72
C ILE A 138 6.46 -4.95 -11.88
N ASN A 139 6.02 -5.29 -13.09
CA ASN A 139 6.79 -5.05 -14.31
C ASN A 139 6.35 -3.73 -14.96
N VAL A 140 7.33 -2.95 -15.43
CA VAL A 140 7.18 -1.68 -16.14
C VAL A 140 8.04 -1.79 -17.40
N GLY A 141 7.45 -2.28 -18.48
CA GLY A 141 8.16 -2.78 -19.65
C GLY A 141 9.20 -3.84 -19.26
N PRO A 142 10.50 -3.61 -19.53
CA PRO A 142 11.58 -4.51 -19.15
C PRO A 142 11.99 -4.39 -17.67
N PHE A 143 11.58 -3.31 -17.00
CA PHE A 143 12.00 -2.99 -15.64
C PHE A 143 11.09 -3.64 -14.61
N ARG A 144 11.65 -3.90 -13.43
CA ARG A 144 10.92 -4.37 -12.26
C ARG A 144 10.93 -3.31 -11.16
N VAL A 145 9.77 -3.07 -10.57
CA VAL A 145 9.60 -2.15 -9.44
C VAL A 145 9.16 -2.94 -8.22
N GLY A 146 10.01 -2.97 -7.19
CA GLY A 146 9.68 -3.55 -5.89
C GLY A 146 8.92 -2.53 -5.03
N ILE A 147 7.91 -3.00 -4.30
CA ILE A 147 7.06 -2.17 -3.44
C ILE A 147 7.07 -2.73 -2.02
N MET A 148 7.28 -1.88 -1.03
CA MET A 148 7.12 -2.19 0.40
C MET A 148 6.12 -1.24 1.04
N GLY A 149 5.44 -1.68 2.11
CA GLY A 149 4.51 -0.90 2.92
C GLY A 149 5.05 -0.67 4.32
N LEU A 150 5.46 0.54 4.66
CA LEU A 150 6.04 0.89 5.96
C LEU A 150 5.03 1.65 6.82
N ILE A 151 4.94 1.27 8.08
CA ILE A 151 3.95 1.75 9.06
C ILE A 151 4.70 2.35 10.25
N THR A 152 4.24 3.50 10.75
CA THR A 152 4.84 4.15 11.92
C THR A 152 4.90 3.21 13.12
N GLN A 153 5.98 3.25 13.90
CA GLN A 153 6.04 2.48 15.14
C GLN A 153 5.12 3.06 16.23
N ASN A 154 4.66 4.30 16.05
CA ASN A 154 3.80 4.98 17.00
C ASN A 154 2.37 4.45 17.00
N THR A 155 1.98 3.60 16.03
CA THR A 155 0.68 2.89 16.03
C THR A 155 0.41 2.17 17.36
N LYS A 156 1.46 1.67 18.03
CA LYS A 156 1.37 1.06 19.37
C LYS A 156 0.83 1.98 20.46
N ASP A 157 1.04 3.29 20.30
CA ASP A 157 0.71 4.32 21.28
C ASP A 157 -0.53 5.13 20.88
N ILE A 158 -0.82 5.24 19.57
CA ILE A 158 -1.88 6.12 19.03
C ILE A 158 -3.10 5.37 18.48
N SER A 159 -3.10 4.03 18.51
CA SER A 159 -4.23 3.20 18.08
C SER A 159 -4.44 2.01 19.05
N SER A 160 -5.13 0.96 18.60
CA SER A 160 -5.46 -0.23 19.41
C SER A 160 -4.92 -1.54 18.83
N PRO A 161 -3.59 -1.71 18.62
CA PRO A 161 -3.05 -2.88 17.95
C PRO A 161 -3.05 -4.18 18.77
N GLY A 162 -3.37 -4.10 20.06
CA GLY A 162 -3.35 -5.26 20.95
C GLY A 162 -1.93 -5.82 21.08
N THR A 163 -1.69 -7.01 20.54
CA THR A 163 -0.39 -7.69 20.58
C THR A 163 0.38 -7.60 19.26
N ASP A 164 -0.15 -6.92 18.25
CA ASP A 164 0.58 -6.70 17.00
C ASP A 164 1.75 -5.74 17.24
N GLU A 165 2.90 -6.02 16.63
CA GLU A 165 4.15 -5.30 16.83
C GLU A 165 4.64 -4.62 15.54
N PHE A 166 5.31 -3.47 15.70
CA PHE A 166 5.84 -2.65 14.61
C PHE A 166 7.36 -2.56 14.69
N LEU A 167 8.03 -3.19 13.73
CA LEU A 167 9.48 -3.25 13.61
C LEU A 167 10.07 -1.89 13.19
N PRO A 168 11.34 -1.59 13.54
CA PRO A 168 12.01 -0.36 13.13
C PRO A 168 11.95 -0.13 11.63
N VAL A 169 11.45 1.05 11.25
CA VAL A 169 11.14 1.42 9.86
C VAL A 169 12.40 1.35 8.99
N MET A 170 13.47 2.05 9.40
CA MET A 170 14.70 2.15 8.61
C MET A 170 15.43 0.81 8.46
N ASP A 171 15.49 0.01 9.53
CA ASP A 171 16.13 -1.32 9.46
C ASP A 171 15.34 -2.26 8.55
N THR A 172 14.01 -2.19 8.63
CA THR A 172 13.10 -2.98 7.77
C THR A 172 13.25 -2.55 6.30
N ALA A 173 13.22 -1.24 6.02
CA ALA A 173 13.38 -0.69 4.68
C ALA A 173 14.74 -1.07 4.07
N ALA A 174 15.83 -0.95 4.83
CA ALA A 174 17.16 -1.31 4.37
C ALA A 174 17.29 -2.82 4.05
N THR A 175 16.66 -3.67 4.86
CA THR A 175 16.62 -5.13 4.65
C THR A 175 15.83 -5.46 3.39
N LEU A 176 14.61 -4.93 3.27
CA LEU A 176 13.72 -5.18 2.14
C LEU A 176 14.27 -4.62 0.84
N ALA A 177 14.94 -3.47 0.88
CA ALA A 177 15.58 -2.91 -0.31
C ALA A 177 16.68 -3.84 -0.85
N LYS A 178 17.45 -4.49 0.03
CA LYS A 178 18.45 -5.50 -0.39
C LYS A 178 17.77 -6.74 -0.95
N GLU A 179 16.72 -7.25 -0.30
CA GLU A 179 15.95 -8.40 -0.76
C GLU A 179 15.33 -8.17 -2.15
N LEU A 180 14.62 -7.04 -2.33
CA LEU A 180 13.96 -6.68 -3.58
C LEU A 180 14.97 -6.47 -4.72
N ARG A 181 16.12 -5.83 -4.46
CA ARG A 181 17.22 -5.74 -5.45
C ARG A 181 17.76 -7.12 -5.82
N GLY A 182 17.92 -8.01 -4.83
CA GLY A 182 18.32 -9.41 -5.05
C GLY A 182 17.33 -10.19 -5.92
N GLN A 183 16.05 -9.83 -5.88
CA GLN A 183 14.98 -10.38 -6.73
C GLN A 183 14.88 -9.70 -8.11
N GLY A 184 15.76 -8.74 -8.40
CA GLY A 184 15.87 -8.07 -9.69
C GLY A 184 15.08 -6.76 -9.81
N ALA A 185 14.63 -6.14 -8.71
CA ALA A 185 14.06 -4.79 -8.76
C ALA A 185 15.09 -3.78 -9.26
N ASN A 186 14.71 -3.00 -10.29
CA ASN A 186 15.47 -1.86 -10.79
C ASN A 186 15.15 -0.59 -9.99
N LEU A 187 13.92 -0.46 -9.53
CA LEU A 187 13.42 0.62 -8.68
C LEU A 187 12.73 0.01 -7.46
N ILE A 188 12.87 0.67 -6.31
CA ILE A 188 12.14 0.31 -5.10
C ILE A 188 11.32 1.53 -4.67
N VAL A 189 10.06 1.28 -4.35
CA VAL A 189 9.11 2.28 -3.86
C VAL A 189 8.65 1.85 -2.46
N ALA A 190 8.75 2.75 -1.49
CA ALA A 190 8.09 2.60 -0.21
C ALA A 190 6.74 3.33 -0.27
N LEU A 191 5.66 2.60 -0.04
CA LEU A 191 4.37 3.18 0.36
C LEU A 191 4.44 3.31 1.87
N ALA A 192 4.49 4.53 2.37
CA ALA A 192 4.84 4.80 3.75
C ALA A 192 3.70 5.56 4.43
N HIS A 193 3.27 5.05 5.59
CA HIS A 193 2.37 5.72 6.51
C HIS A 193 3.15 5.96 7.81
N LEU A 194 3.95 7.02 7.79
CA LEU A 194 4.99 7.31 8.76
C LEU A 194 4.77 8.69 9.37
N ASP A 195 5.26 8.89 10.59
CA ASP A 195 5.40 10.25 11.10
C ASP A 195 6.48 11.02 10.33
N PHE A 196 6.39 12.34 10.31
CA PHE A 196 7.31 13.22 9.58
C PHE A 196 8.80 13.01 9.92
N VAL A 197 9.13 12.51 11.11
CA VAL A 197 10.52 12.24 11.53
C VAL A 197 11.01 10.87 11.03
N GLU A 198 10.10 9.95 10.73
CA GLU A 198 10.39 8.60 10.26
C GLU A 198 10.48 8.51 8.73
N ASP A 199 9.84 9.43 7.99
CA ASP A 199 9.91 9.57 6.52
C ASP A 199 11.22 10.22 6.03
#